data_AF-A0A7K2XAJ8-F1
#
_entry.id   AF-A0A7K2XAJ8-F1
#
_cell.length_a   1.000
_cell.length_b   1.000
_cell.length_c   1.000
_cell.angle_alpha   90.00
_cell.angle_beta   90.00
_cell.angle_gamma   90.00
#
_symmetry.space_group_name_H-M   'P 1'
#
loop_
_entity.id
_entity.type
_entity.pdbx_description
1 polymer ?
#
loop_
_entity_poly.entity_id
_entity_poly.type
_entity_poly.pdbx_seq_one_letter_code
_entity_poly.pdbx_strand_id
1 'polypeptide(L)' 'MKLLMLGGTEFVGRAVVEAALDRGWEVTVFHRGRHAPPAGVRSLLGDRTAGPEGLAALAGGSWDAVVDTWSA' A
#
# COMPACT_ATOMS: atom_id res chain seq x y z
N MET A 1 11.32 9.12 1.77
CA MET A 1 11.33 7.79 1.12
C MET A 1 9.94 7.51 0.56
N LYS A 2 9.85 6.85 -0.58
CA LYS A 2 8.61 6.38 -1.20
C LYS A 2 8.38 4.91 -0.83
N LEU A 3 7.37 4.66 0.00
CA LEU A 3 6.98 3.32 0.43
C LEU A 3 5.71 2.89 -0.29
N LEU A 4 5.72 1.68 -0.88
CA LEU A 4 4.50 1.00 -1.31
C LEU A 4 4.11 -0.04 -0.26
N MET A 5 2.89 0.07 0.28
CA MET A 5 2.29 -0.95 1.12
C MET A 5 1.27 -1.74 0.29
N LEU A 6 1.44 -3.07 0.20
CA LEU A 6 0.44 -3.97 -0.37
C LEU A 6 -0.54 -4.37 0.74
N GLY A 7 -1.81 -3.97 0.63
CA GLY A 7 -2.79 -4.07 1.71
C GLY A 7 -2.76 -2.83 2.59
N GLY A 8 -2.34 -2.92 3.85
CA GLY A 8 -2.06 -1.73 4.68
C GLY A 8 -3.25 -1.00 5.31
N THR A 9 -4.48 -1.42 5.01
CA THR A 9 -5.67 -0.74 5.54
C THR A 9 -6.02 -1.17 6.98
N GLU A 10 -5.54 -2.33 7.42
CA GLU A 10 -5.82 -2.90 8.75
C GLU A 10 -4.60 -3.62 9.36
N PHE A 11 -4.74 -4.00 10.64
CA PHE A 11 -3.79 -4.81 11.42
C PHE A 11 -2.32 -4.34 11.30
N VAL A 12 -1.36 -5.25 11.10
CA VAL A 12 0.08 -4.93 11.02
C VAL A 12 0.38 -3.96 9.88
N GLY A 13 -0.28 -4.12 8.73
CA GLY A 13 -0.09 -3.23 7.60
C GLY A 13 -0.43 -1.78 7.93
N ARG A 14 -1.51 -1.56 8.69
CA ARG A 14 -1.88 -0.22 9.17
C ARG A 14 -0.82 0.36 10.10
N ALA A 15 -0.34 -0.43 11.05
CA ALA A 15 0.72 0.01 11.97
C ALA A 15 2.00 0.40 11.24
N VAL A 16 2.38 -0.33 10.18
CA VAL A 16 3.51 0.01 9.31
C VAL A 16 3.27 1.34 8.58
N VAL A 17 2.08 1.54 8.01
CA VAL A 17 1.71 2.77 7.31
C VAL A 17 1.78 3.98 8.24
N GLU A 18 1.18 3.90 9.43
CA GLU A 18 1.18 4.98 10.41
C GLU A 18 2.62 5.31 10.86
N ALA A 19 3.43 4.29 11.16
CA ALA A 19 4.83 4.49 11.51
C ALA A 19 5.69 5.09 10.38
N ALA A 20 5.36 4.81 9.11
CA ALA A 20 6.03 5.40 7.96
C ALA A 20 5.62 6.87 7.76
N LEU A 21 4.34 7.20 7.96
CA LEU A 21 3.83 8.57 7.91
C LEU A 21 4.47 9.43 9.02
N ASP A 22 4.60 8.92 10.23
CA ASP A 22 5.26 9.62 11.36
C ASP A 22 6.74 9.94 11.07
N ARG A 23 7.37 9.19 10.16
CA ARG A 23 8.74 9.43 9.68
C ARG A 23 8.80 10.43 8.52
N GLY A 24 7.67 10.98 8.08
CA GLY A 24 7.57 11.89 6.95
C GLY A 24 7.79 11.20 5.59
N TRP A 25 7.50 9.91 5.47
CA TRP A 25 7.64 9.21 4.19
C TRP A 25 6.43 9.42 3.28
N GLU A 26 6.66 9.37 1.97
CA GLU A 26 5.61 9.32 0.97
C GLU A 26 5.07 7.89 0.91
N VAL A 27 3.87 7.67 1.45
CA VAL A 27 3.27 6.34 1.53
C VAL A 27 2.19 6.17 0.47
N THR A 28 2.32 5.13 -0.35
CA THR A 28 1.27 4.62 -1.22
C THR A 28 0.71 3.33 -0.64
N VAL A 29 -0.61 3.22 -0.55
CA VAL A 29 -1.33 2.02 -0.11
C VAL A 29 -2.08 1.44 -1.30
N PHE A 30 -1.78 0.19 -1.66
CA PHE A 30 -2.45 -0.54 -2.73
C PHE A 30 -3.38 -1.62 -2.15
N HIS A 31 -4.69 -1.50 -2.35
CA HIS A 31 -5.67 -2.36 -1.68
C HIS A 31 -6.96 -2.57 -2.48
N ARG A 32 -7.79 -3.53 -2.06
CA ARG A 32 -9.04 -3.93 -2.73
C ARG A 32 -10.25 -3.04 -2.43
N GLY A 33 -10.07 -1.92 -1.72
CA GLY A 33 -11.17 -1.02 -1.36
C GLY A 33 -12.14 -1.54 -0.28
N ARG A 34 -11.84 -2.66 0.40
CA ARG A 34 -12.70 -3.21 1.47
C ARG A 34 -12.73 -2.35 2.74
N HIS A 35 -11.61 -1.69 3.05
CA HIS A 35 -11.45 -0.78 4.17
C HIS A 35 -10.78 0.50 3.69
N ALA A 36 -11.05 1.62 4.35
CA ALA A 36 -10.40 2.89 4.08
C ALA A 36 -8.93 2.86 4.56
N PRO A 37 -7.97 3.38 3.77
CA PRO A 37 -6.60 3.51 4.23
C PRO A 37 -6.45 4.64 5.26
N PRO A 38 -5.35 4.67 6.04
CA PRO A 38 -5.01 5.81 6.89
C PRO A 38 -4.97 7.13 6.11
N ALA A 39 -5.31 8.24 6.77
CA ALA A 39 -5.20 9.57 6.17
C ALA A 39 -3.73 9.90 5.82
N GLY A 40 -3.53 10.73 4.80
CA GLY A 40 -2.19 11.18 4.40
C GLY A 40 -1.44 10.23 3.46
N VAL A 41 -2.03 9.10 3.08
CA VAL A 41 -1.46 8.20 2.05
C VAL A 41 -2.01 8.48 0.66
N ARG A 42 -1.25 8.12 -0.36
CA ARG A 42 -1.79 7.91 -1.71
C ARG A 42 -2.49 6.55 -1.77
N SER A 43 -3.77 6.54 -2.06
CA SER A 43 -4.56 5.31 -2.20
C SER A 43 -4.59 4.85 -3.66
N LEU A 44 -4.24 3.58 -3.91
CA LEU A 44 -4.40 2.92 -5.20
C LEU A 44 -5.28 1.69 -5.03
N LEU A 45 -6.22 1.50 -5.95
CA LEU A 45 -7.11 0.34 -5.94
C LEU A 45 -6.64 -0.73 -6.91
N GLY A 46 -6.68 -1.97 -6.46
CA GLY A 46 -6.45 -3.15 -7.29
C GLY A 46 -6.41 -4.44 -6.48
N ASP A 47 -6.26 -5.55 -7.17
CA ASP A 47 -6.20 -6.88 -6.58
C ASP A 47 -5.02 -7.66 -7.16
N ARG A 48 -3.95 -7.81 -6.39
CA ARG A 48 -2.76 -8.55 -6.83
C ARG A 48 -3.02 -10.03 -7.11
N THR A 49 -4.13 -10.60 -6.63
CA THR A 49 -4.48 -12.00 -6.93
C THR A 49 -5.16 -12.14 -8.29
N ALA A 50 -5.52 -11.04 -8.95
CA ALA A 50 -6.17 -11.02 -10.26
C ALA A 50 -5.16 -11.00 -11.44
N GLY A 51 -3.89 -11.37 -11.20
CA GLY A 51 -2.85 -11.37 -12.22
C GLY A 51 -2.37 -9.96 -12.62
N PRO A 52 -1.75 -9.79 -13.80
CA PRO A 52 -1.14 -8.53 -14.21
C PRO A 52 -2.11 -7.34 -14.26
N GLU A 53 -3.33 -7.54 -14.76
CA GLU A 53 -4.37 -6.51 -14.82
C GLU A 53 -4.76 -5.99 -13.42
N GLY A 54 -4.73 -6.88 -12.42
CA GLY A 54 -4.98 -6.53 -11.03
C GLY A 54 -3.98 -5.52 -10.47
N LEU A 55 -2.78 -5.43 -11.06
CA LEU A 55 -1.70 -4.53 -10.67
C LEU A 55 -1.61 -3.26 -11.51
N ALA A 56 -2.52 -3.05 -12.47
CA ALA A 56 -2.44 -1.95 -13.43
C ALA A 56 -2.33 -0.56 -12.77
N ALA A 57 -2.94 -0.36 -11.59
CA ALA A 57 -2.85 0.90 -10.85
C ALA A 57 -1.43 1.23 -10.35
N LEU A 58 -0.54 0.23 -10.26
CA LEU A 58 0.87 0.43 -9.91
C LEU A 58 1.73 0.86 -11.09
N ALA A 59 1.20 0.81 -12.32
CA ALA A 59 1.95 1.11 -13.53
C ALA A 59 2.54 2.54 -13.50
N GLY A 60 3.82 2.66 -13.84
CA GLY A 60 4.56 3.93 -13.83
C GLY A 60 4.92 4.45 -12.43
N GLY A 61 4.52 3.76 -11.37
CA GLY A 61 4.97 4.06 -10.01
C GLY A 61 6.40 3.55 -9.75
N SER A 62 7.14 4.29 -8.94
CA SER A 62 8.45 3.90 -8.44
C SER A 62 8.50 4.15 -6.94
N TRP A 63 9.10 3.21 -6.21
CA TRP A 63 9.18 3.22 -4.76
C TRP A 63 10.56 2.74 -4.32
N ASP A 64 11.04 3.27 -3.21
CA ASP A 64 12.31 2.89 -2.60
C ASP A 64 12.20 1.54 -1.88
N ALA A 65 11.00 1.23 -1.38
CA ALA A 65 10.68 -0.03 -0.72
C ALA A 65 9.23 -0.45 -0.96
N VAL A 66 9.01 -1.76 -0.97
CA VAL A 66 7.68 -2.38 -0.97
C VAL A 66 7.55 -3.26 0.27
N VAL A 67 6.48 -3.09 1.03
CA VAL A 67 6.17 -3.92 2.18
C VAL A 67 4.91 -4.73 1.92
N ASP A 68 5.03 -6.02 2.20
CA ASP A 68 3.94 -6.99 2.14
C ASP A 68 3.95 -7.81 3.43
N THR A 69 2.85 -7.75 4.17
CA THR A 69 2.69 -8.47 5.44
C THR A 69 1.82 -9.71 5.28
N TRP A 70 1.53 -10.13 4.05
CA TRP A 70 0.71 -11.30 3.75
C TRP A 70 1.49 -12.59 4.01
N SER A 71 0.81 -13.56 4.61
CA SER A 71 1.43 -14.83 5.00
C SER A 71 1.17 -16.01 4.06
N ALA A 72 0.21 -15.95 3.12
CA ALA A 72 -0.02 -16.94 2.05
C ALA A 72 -1.28 -16.60 1.24
#